data_AF-A0A2A4I9A7-F1
#
_entry.id   AF-A0A2A4I9A7-F1
#
_cell.length_a   1.000
_cell.length_b   1.000
_cell.length_c   1.000
_cell.angle_alpha   90.00
_cell.angle_beta   90.00
_cell.angle_gamma   90.00
#
_symmetry.space_group_name_H-M   'P 1'
#
loop_
_entity.id
_entity.type
_entity.pdbx_description
1 polymer ?
#
loop_
_entity_poly.entity_id
_entity_poly.type
_entity_poly.pdbx_seq_one_letter_code
_entity_poly.pdbx_strand_id
1 'polypeptide(L)' 'MPLESAIMFAVAAVLVLVGAWLLLQLRHPQGPARVYVYRMVGIMAVAGGSTLAMSAAAMWQWSAAP' A
#
# COMPACT_ATOMS: atom_id res chain seq x y z
N MET A 1 -0.43 -20.02 -6.92
CA MET A 1 -1.02 -18.88 -6.19
C MET A 1 -2.46 -18.74 -6.62
N PRO A 2 -3.43 -18.69 -5.69
CA PRO A 2 -4.84 -18.47 -6.03
C PRO A 2 -5.04 -17.07 -6.63
N LEU A 3 -6.02 -16.93 -7.53
CA LEU A 3 -6.31 -15.68 -8.25
C LEU A 3 -6.65 -14.53 -7.27
N GLU A 4 -7.38 -14.84 -6.21
CA GLU A 4 -7.83 -13.91 -5.19
C GLU A 4 -6.64 -13.22 -4.51
N SER A 5 -5.65 -14.01 -4.06
CA SER A 5 -4.42 -13.46 -3.47
C SER A 5 -3.61 -12.65 -4.47
N ALA A 6 -3.58 -13.05 -5.75
CA ALA A 6 -2.89 -12.28 -6.79
C ALA A 6 -3.52 -10.88 -6.99
N ILE A 7 -4.85 -10.80 -6.98
CA ILE A 7 -5.57 -9.51 -7.05
C ILE A 7 -5.27 -8.67 -5.80
N MET A 8 -5.30 -9.26 -4.60
CA MET A 8 -4.96 -8.54 -3.37
C MET A 8 -3.53 -7.99 -3.39
N PHE A 9 -2.55 -8.75 -3.89
CA PHE A 9 -1.18 -8.27 -4.08
C PHE A 9 -1.12 -7.10 -5.07
N ALA A 10 -1.86 -7.14 -6.17
CA ALA A 10 -1.91 -6.04 -7.13
C ALA A 10 -2.47 -4.76 -6.49
N VAL A 11 -3.58 -4.86 -5.75
CA VAL A 11 -4.18 -3.72 -5.03
C VAL A 11 -3.23 -3.19 -3.95
N ALA A 12 -2.60 -4.08 -3.19
CA ALA A 12 -1.60 -3.72 -2.19
C ALA A 12 -0.42 -2.97 -2.82
N ALA A 13 0.10 -3.47 -3.95
CA ALA A 13 1.20 -2.82 -4.67
C ALA A 13 0.82 -1.40 -5.12
N VAL A 14 -0.38 -1.21 -5.68
CA VAL A 14 -0.86 0.12 -6.09
C VAL A 14 -0.95 1.05 -4.87
N LEU A 15 -1.52 0.59 -3.75
CA LEU A 15 -1.62 1.41 -2.52
C LEU A 15 -0.23 1.83 -2.02
N VAL A 16 0.70 0.88 -1.92
CA VAL A 16 2.06 1.15 -1.42
C VAL A 16 2.81 2.08 -2.37
N LEU A 17 2.75 1.86 -3.68
CA LEU A 17 3.45 2.70 -4.65
C LEU A 17 2.90 4.12 -4.69
N VAL A 18 1.58 4.28 -4.71
CA VAL A 18 0.93 5.61 -4.68
C VAL A 18 1.20 6.31 -3.35
N GLY A 19 1.08 5.60 -2.24
CA GLY A 19 1.37 6.13 -0.90
C GLY A 19 2.84 6.56 -0.77
N ALA A 20 3.79 5.72 -1.20
CA ALA A 20 5.21 6.05 -1.21
C ALA A 20 5.50 7.24 -2.13
N TRP A 21 4.86 7.32 -3.29
CA TRP A 21 4.99 8.44 -4.20
C TRP A 21 4.53 9.77 -3.58
N LEU A 22 3.38 9.78 -2.90
CA LEU A 22 2.88 10.94 -2.15
C LEU A 22 3.89 11.38 -1.07
N LEU A 23 4.49 10.42 -0.38
CA LEU A 23 5.49 10.70 0.64
C LEU A 23 6.82 11.19 0.04
N LEU A 24 7.22 10.68 -1.13
CA LEU A 24 8.40 11.17 -1.86
C LEU A 24 8.20 12.60 -2.35
N GLN A 25 6.98 12.97 -2.74
CA GLN A 25 6.65 14.34 -3.13
C GLN A 25 6.84 15.35 -1.99
N LEU A 26 6.74 14.94 -0.73
CA LEU A 26 7.01 15.81 0.43
C LEU A 26 8.48 16.26 0.52
N ARG A 27 9.39 15.65 -0.25
CA ARG A 27 10.78 16.12 -0.35
C ARG A 27 10.90 17.46 -1.08
N HIS A 28 9.88 17.86 -1.82
CA HIS A 28 9.83 19.14 -2.51
C HIS A 28 9.06 20.16 -1.67
N PRO A 29 9.41 21.46 -1.74
CA PRO A 29 8.67 22.51 -1.05
C PRO A 29 7.24 22.60 -1.60
N GLN A 30 6.26 22.49 -0.72
CA GLN A 30 4.84 22.54 -1.04
C GLN A 30 4.08 23.43 -0.04
N GLY A 31 2.92 23.92 -0.44
CA GLY A 31 2.04 24.68 0.44
C GLY A 31 1.56 23.86 1.66
N PRO A 32 1.25 24.52 2.80
CA PRO A 32 0.93 23.84 4.05
C PRO A 32 -0.22 22.83 3.96
N ALA A 33 -1.25 23.14 3.17
CA ALA A 33 -2.39 22.24 2.97
C ALA A 33 -2.00 20.94 2.25
N ARG A 34 -1.16 21.01 1.22
CA ARG A 34 -0.71 19.80 0.48
C ARG A 34 0.16 18.91 1.35
N VAL A 35 1.05 19.49 2.17
CA VAL A 35 1.92 18.74 3.08
C VAL A 35 1.09 17.90 4.05
N TYR A 36 0.03 18.48 4.63
CA TYR A 36 -0.86 17.76 5.53
C TYR A 36 -1.53 16.57 4.83
N VAL A 37 -2.16 16.82 3.68
CA VAL A 37 -2.88 15.78 2.93
C VAL A 37 -1.93 14.67 2.46
N TYR A 38 -0.76 15.03 1.92
CA TYR A 38 0.20 14.04 1.40
C TYR A 38 0.78 13.18 2.52
N ARG A 39 1.02 13.74 3.71
CA ARG A 39 1.43 12.94 4.89
C ARG A 39 0.34 11.98 5.31
N MET A 40 -0.87 12.49 5.52
CA MET A 40 -1.99 11.68 6.03
C MET A 40 -2.36 10.57 5.05
N VAL A 41 -2.65 10.92 3.80
CA VAL A 41 -3.03 9.95 2.76
C VAL A 41 -1.87 9.03 2.42
N GLY A 42 -0.64 9.56 2.34
CA GLY A 42 0.55 8.76 2.05
C GLY A 42 0.81 7.69 3.11
N ILE A 43 0.79 8.05 4.40
CA ILE A 43 0.99 7.10 5.50
C ILE A 43 -0.15 6.08 5.54
N MET A 44 -1.41 6.53 5.43
CA MET A 44 -2.56 5.62 5.43
C MET A 44 -2.53 4.63 4.27
N ALA A 45 -2.15 5.09 3.06
CA ALA A 45 -2.04 4.22 1.89
C ALA A 45 -0.89 3.21 2.02
N VAL A 46 0.28 3.63 2.52
CA VAL A 46 1.39 2.70 2.75
C VAL A 46 1.04 1.66 3.81
N ALA A 47 0.47 2.08 4.94
CA ALA A 47 0.08 1.17 6.03
C ALA A 47 -1.04 0.21 5.63
N GLY A 48 -2.06 0.71 4.92
CA GLY A 48 -3.14 -0.12 4.38
C GLY A 48 -2.63 -1.12 3.35
N GLY A 49 -1.78 -0.68 2.43
CA GLY A 49 -1.17 -1.52 1.40
C GLY A 49 -0.24 -2.59 1.98
N SER A 50 0.60 -2.26 2.96
CA SER A 50 1.49 -3.24 3.60
C SER A 50 0.70 -4.28 4.40
N THR A 51 -0.32 -3.85 5.15
CA THR A 51 -1.20 -4.76 5.89
C THR A 51 -1.92 -5.70 4.92
N LEU A 52 -2.45 -5.17 3.81
CA LEU A 52 -3.11 -5.98 2.78
C LEU A 52 -2.15 -6.98 2.13
N ALA A 53 -0.90 -6.58 1.85
CA ALA A 53 0.12 -7.50 1.32
C ALA A 53 0.43 -8.63 2.32
N MET A 54 0.53 -8.34 3.62
CA MET A 54 0.72 -9.35 4.66
C MET A 54 -0.48 -10.31 4.72
N SER A 55 -1.71 -9.79 4.63
CA SER A 55 -2.92 -10.63 4.57
C SER A 55 -2.96 -11.49 3.30
N ALA A 56 -2.56 -10.96 2.14
CA ALA A 56 -2.50 -11.72 0.89
C ALA A 56 -1.46 -12.85 0.97
N ALA A 57 -0.30 -12.58 1.59
CA ALA A 57 0.72 -13.60 1.84
C ALA A 57 0.19 -14.69 2.79
N ALA A 58 -0.54 -14.30 3.85
CA ALA A 58 -1.16 -15.24 4.78
C ALA A 58 -2.21 -16.13 4.11
N MET A 59 -3.02 -15.59 3.19
CA MET A 59 -3.95 -16.40 2.41
C MET A 59 -3.21 -17.35 1.45
N TRP A 60 -2.18 -16.86 0.75
CA TRP A 60 -1.43 -17.67 -0.19
C TRP A 60 -0.75 -18.88 0.50
N GLN A 61 -0.15 -18.69 1.68
CA GLN A 61 0.44 -19.81 2.43
C GLN A 61 -0.61 -20.86 2.83
N TRP A 62 -1.83 -20.44 3.23
CA TRP A 62 -2.87 -21.36 3.65
C TRP A 62 -3.46 -22.12 2.47
N SER A 63 -3.60 -21.48 1.32
CA SER A 63 -4.03 -22.15 0.07
C SER A 63 -2.97 -23.06 -0.53
N ALA A 64 -1.71 -22.94 -0.11
CA ALA A 64 -0.61 -23.80 -0.55
C ALA A 64 -0.37 -24.99 0.39
N ALA A 65 -0.97 -24.98 1.60
CA ALA A 65 -0.94 -26.11 2.51
C ALA A 65 -1.83 -27.25 1.96
N PRO A 66 -1.37 -28.51 1.97
CA PRO A 66 -2.12 -29.65 1.44
C PRO A 66 -3.36 -29.99 2.25
#